data_AF-A0A6J1QMZ7-F1
#
_entry.id   AF-A0A6J1QMZ7-F1
#
_cell.length_a   1.000
_cell.length_b   1.000
_cell.length_c   1.000
_cell.angle_alpha   90.00
_cell.angle_beta   90.00
_cell.angle_gamma   90.00
#
_symmetry.space_group_name_H-M   'P 1'
#
loop_
_entity.id
_entity.type
_entity.pdbx_description
1 polymer ?
#
loop_
_entity_poly.entity_id
_entity_poly.type
_entity_poly.pdbx_seq_one_letter_code
_entity_poly.pdbx_strand_id
1 'polypeptide(L)'
;MSCETASNRQRQEDEMVVLSSIYDETEFFYTKSEYIKCSITIYPKFSKKLEIKFDNGSPSDVAISDDSIFIEYLPPIRMYINLPNTYPSQKPPNFYISVVWLTPWDISFICQKLDEMWEENQGNEVIFVWLNFLQDDIFNFLNIHETLDISYLHLIHTLRDNVMLRLVQLSDPRAQNGALLLDIKRLLISYNKQQHKVQFHKNVYPCCICFEECAGLNCIELENCKHIYCKSCMEKHIRINIIERINAILCPTIDCKRKISDNDVKTLCPDLFFQYEEIMLRVTLDTMDDVVYCPKISCQYPVIRNPGDDAPICPICKYCFCVYCRKVRCISIFKRI
;
A
#
# COMPACT_ATOMS: atom_id res chain seq x y z
N MET A 1 -12.04 -16.18 49.16
CA MET A 1 -12.04 -14.91 48.40
C MET A 1 -12.38 -13.80 49.39
N SER A 2 -11.55 -12.75 49.48
CA SER A 2 -11.88 -11.55 50.26
C SER A 2 -13.02 -10.78 49.57
N CYS A 3 -13.83 -10.03 50.34
CA CYS A 3 -14.95 -9.23 49.81
C CYS A 3 -14.52 -8.32 48.65
N GLU A 4 -13.33 -7.73 48.75
CA GLU A 4 -12.74 -6.85 47.73
C GLU A 4 -12.39 -7.59 46.43
N THR A 5 -11.86 -8.82 46.50
CA THR A 5 -11.58 -9.62 45.29
C THR A 5 -12.84 -10.02 44.53
N ALA A 6 -13.95 -10.27 45.25
CA ALA A 6 -15.24 -10.54 44.61
C ALA A 6 -15.81 -9.27 43.94
N SER A 7 -15.68 -8.12 44.59
CA SER A 7 -16.08 -6.82 44.01
C SER A 7 -15.26 -6.47 42.76
N ASN A 8 -13.95 -6.65 42.80
CA ASN A 8 -13.06 -6.45 41.65
C ASN A 8 -13.44 -7.36 40.49
N ARG A 9 -13.74 -8.63 40.77
CA ARG A 9 -14.12 -9.57 39.72
C ARG A 9 -15.41 -9.17 39.03
N GLN A 10 -16.41 -8.69 39.78
CA GLN A 10 -17.66 -8.17 39.18
C GLN A 10 -17.38 -6.98 38.26
N ARG A 11 -16.60 -6.00 38.75
CA ARG A 11 -16.21 -4.80 37.99
C ARG A 11 -15.46 -5.12 36.70
N GLN A 12 -14.54 -6.09 36.75
CA GLN A 12 -13.85 -6.58 35.56
C GLN A 12 -14.83 -7.17 34.54
N GLU A 13 -15.79 -7.98 34.99
CA GLU A 13 -16.77 -8.61 34.11
C GLU A 13 -17.69 -7.57 33.47
N ASP A 14 -18.13 -6.57 34.24
CA ASP A 14 -18.93 -5.45 33.75
C ASP A 14 -18.16 -4.64 32.70
N GLU A 15 -16.87 -4.34 32.93
CA GLU A 15 -16.01 -3.65 31.96
C GLU A 15 -15.88 -4.44 30.64
N MET A 16 -15.69 -5.77 30.70
CA MET A 16 -15.59 -6.60 29.50
C MET A 16 -16.89 -6.62 28.71
N VAL A 17 -18.05 -6.68 29.39
CA VAL A 17 -19.36 -6.64 28.74
C VAL A 17 -19.56 -5.31 28.02
N VAL A 18 -19.21 -4.19 28.67
CA VAL A 18 -19.27 -2.86 28.03
C VAL A 18 -18.39 -2.81 26.78
N LEU A 19 -17.12 -3.24 26.88
CA LEU A 19 -16.22 -3.24 25.72
C LEU A 19 -16.73 -4.12 24.58
N SER A 20 -17.27 -5.31 24.88
CA SER A 20 -17.84 -6.20 23.86
C SER A 20 -19.10 -5.66 23.18
N SER A 21 -19.76 -4.66 23.77
CA SER A 21 -20.91 -3.98 23.16
C SER A 21 -20.51 -2.81 22.26
N ILE A 22 -19.31 -2.25 22.46
CA ILE A 22 -18.79 -1.11 21.70
C ILE A 22 -18.00 -1.58 20.48
N TYR A 23 -17.19 -2.62 20.65
CA TYR A 23 -16.25 -3.12 19.65
C TYR A 23 -16.71 -4.47 19.08
N ASP A 24 -16.45 -4.71 17.80
CA ASP A 24 -16.79 -5.98 17.16
C ASP A 24 -15.81 -7.12 17.52
N GLU A 25 -16.14 -8.35 17.14
CA GLU A 25 -15.33 -9.54 17.46
C GLU A 25 -13.92 -9.52 16.83
N THR A 26 -13.67 -8.68 15.83
CA THR A 26 -12.35 -8.50 15.21
C THR A 26 -11.51 -7.45 15.95
N GLU A 27 -12.18 -6.51 16.61
CA GLU A 27 -11.57 -5.44 17.39
C GLU A 27 -11.33 -5.84 18.85
N PHE A 28 -12.22 -6.62 19.46
CA PHE A 28 -12.13 -6.99 20.87
C PHE A 28 -12.51 -8.44 21.13
N PHE A 29 -11.63 -9.16 21.80
CA PHE A 29 -11.85 -10.54 22.22
C PHE A 29 -11.35 -10.77 23.63
N TYR A 30 -12.09 -11.51 24.46
CA TYR A 30 -11.66 -11.86 25.81
C TYR A 30 -11.98 -13.31 26.18
N THR A 31 -11.19 -13.86 27.10
CA THR A 31 -11.40 -15.19 27.67
C THR A 31 -11.44 -15.12 29.19
N LYS A 32 -12.31 -15.94 29.76
CA LYS A 32 -12.51 -16.05 31.20
C LYS A 32 -12.01 -17.41 31.66
N SER A 33 -10.89 -17.42 32.38
CA SER A 33 -10.40 -18.59 33.12
C SER A 33 -10.16 -18.16 34.57
N GLU A 34 -9.02 -18.53 35.17
CA GLU A 34 -8.57 -18.01 36.46
C GLU A 34 -8.52 -16.47 36.45
N TYR A 35 -7.89 -15.91 35.42
CA TYR A 35 -7.84 -14.47 35.14
C TYR A 35 -8.60 -14.15 33.85
N ILE A 36 -9.04 -12.90 33.73
CA ILE A 36 -9.59 -12.38 32.47
C ILE A 36 -8.42 -11.92 31.61
N LYS A 37 -8.38 -12.40 30.37
CA LYS A 37 -7.41 -11.97 29.37
C LYS A 37 -8.15 -11.42 28.17
N CYS A 38 -7.75 -10.26 27.68
CA CYS A 38 -8.31 -9.69 26.45
C CYS A 38 -7.23 -9.34 25.43
N SER A 39 -7.62 -9.42 24.16
CA SER A 39 -6.85 -9.00 23.00
C SER A 39 -7.66 -7.93 22.29
N ILE A 40 -7.01 -6.80 22.01
CA ILE A 40 -7.66 -5.62 21.46
C ILE A 40 -6.87 -5.17 20.23
N THR A 41 -7.59 -4.90 19.14
CA THR A 41 -7.09 -4.34 17.90
C THR A 41 -7.59 -2.90 17.79
N ILE A 42 -6.68 -1.93 17.90
CA ILE A 42 -7.00 -0.51 17.88
C ILE A 42 -6.59 0.10 16.54
N TYR A 43 -7.54 0.75 15.86
CA TYR A 43 -7.31 1.48 14.62
C TYR A 43 -7.14 2.98 14.92
N PRO A 44 -5.90 3.49 14.98
CA PRO A 44 -5.65 4.89 15.33
C PRO A 44 -6.18 5.82 14.23
N LYS A 45 -6.88 6.88 14.63
CA LYS A 45 -7.50 7.85 13.72
C LYS A 45 -6.55 9.00 13.43
N PHE A 46 -6.46 9.38 12.17
CA PHE A 46 -5.73 10.57 11.75
C PHE A 46 -6.44 11.23 10.57
N SER A 47 -6.48 12.57 10.57
CA SER A 47 -7.38 13.35 9.73
C SER A 47 -6.86 13.64 8.31
N LYS A 48 -5.59 13.35 8.04
CA LYS A 48 -4.90 13.67 6.78
C LYS A 48 -4.13 12.45 6.29
N LYS A 49 -3.67 12.46 5.03
CA LYS A 49 -2.68 11.49 4.56
C LYS A 49 -1.37 11.69 5.31
N LEU A 50 -0.72 10.62 5.72
CA LEU A 50 0.63 10.64 6.30
C LEU A 50 1.65 10.38 5.21
N GLU A 51 2.65 11.26 5.10
CA GLU A 51 3.84 11.04 4.27
C GLU A 51 4.81 10.11 5.01
N ILE A 52 5.28 9.06 4.34
CA ILE A 52 6.29 8.15 4.90
C ILE A 52 7.69 8.71 4.56
N LYS A 53 8.50 8.96 5.59
CA LYS A 53 9.91 9.32 5.44
C LYS A 53 10.80 8.13 5.79
N PHE A 54 11.79 7.85 4.94
CA PHE A 54 12.83 6.86 5.19
C PHE A 54 14.15 7.34 4.59
N ASP A 55 15.24 7.18 5.33
CA ASP A 55 16.59 7.36 4.81
C ASP A 55 17.20 5.99 4.46
N ASN A 56 17.72 5.86 3.24
CA ASN A 56 18.38 4.64 2.76
C ASN A 56 19.86 4.55 3.18
N GLY A 57 20.40 5.57 3.85
CA GLY A 57 21.77 5.54 4.39
C GLY A 57 22.89 5.41 3.35
N SER A 58 22.60 5.59 2.06
CA SER A 58 23.58 5.52 0.96
C SER A 58 24.05 6.93 0.54
N PRO A 59 25.34 7.27 0.71
CA PRO A 59 25.91 8.45 0.07
C PRO A 59 26.30 8.09 -1.36
N SER A 60 25.40 8.25 -2.34
CA SER A 60 25.77 8.30 -3.78
C SER A 60 24.62 8.76 -4.68
N ASP A 61 24.77 9.96 -5.22
CA ASP A 61 24.59 10.35 -6.64
C ASP A 61 23.82 9.40 -7.59
N VAL A 62 22.56 9.11 -7.33
CA VAL A 62 21.51 9.06 -8.37
C VAL A 62 20.20 9.42 -7.69
N ALA A 63 19.77 10.68 -7.80
CA ALA A 63 18.43 11.09 -7.42
C ALA A 63 17.41 10.44 -8.35
N ILE A 64 17.09 9.17 -8.10
CA ILE A 64 15.79 8.62 -8.47
C ILE A 64 14.81 9.43 -7.63
N SER A 65 13.97 10.22 -8.28
CA SER A 65 12.90 10.97 -7.63
C SER A 65 12.15 10.04 -6.68
N ASP A 66 12.43 10.16 -5.38
CA ASP A 66 11.76 9.38 -4.37
C ASP A 66 10.35 9.98 -4.29
N ASP A 67 9.43 9.40 -5.07
CA ASP A 67 8.04 9.83 -5.09
C ASP A 67 7.53 9.77 -3.65
N SER A 68 7.13 10.92 -3.10
CA SER A 68 6.56 11.02 -1.76
C SER A 68 5.46 9.98 -1.59
N ILE A 69 5.65 9.07 -0.63
CA ILE A 69 4.71 7.97 -0.38
C ILE A 69 3.72 8.42 0.68
N PHE A 70 2.44 8.47 0.31
CA PHE A 70 1.36 8.83 1.22
C PHE A 70 0.50 7.63 1.59
N ILE A 71 0.14 7.50 2.86
CA ILE A 71 -0.78 6.49 3.38
C ILE A 71 -1.99 7.11 4.07
N GLU A 72 -3.12 6.44 3.94
CA GLU A 72 -4.42 6.75 4.55
C GLU A 72 -4.80 5.72 5.63
N TYR A 73 -4.16 4.56 5.61
CA TYR A 73 -4.44 3.46 6.54
C TYR A 73 -3.14 2.93 7.13
N LEU A 74 -3.11 2.79 8.45
CA LEU A 74 -2.01 2.19 9.20
C LEU A 74 -2.41 0.81 9.74
N PRO A 75 -1.45 -0.13 9.84
CA PRO A 75 -1.67 -1.36 10.59
C PRO A 75 -2.12 -1.05 12.03
N PRO A 76 -3.07 -1.81 12.58
CA PRO A 76 -3.61 -1.52 13.89
C PRO A 76 -2.58 -1.74 14.98
N ILE A 77 -2.78 -1.02 16.09
CA ILE A 77 -2.11 -1.27 17.35
C ILE A 77 -2.75 -2.52 17.96
N ARG A 78 -1.93 -3.47 18.42
CA ARG A 78 -2.41 -4.66 19.11
C ARG A 78 -2.07 -4.57 20.58
N MET A 79 -3.06 -4.70 21.44
CA MET A 79 -2.88 -4.73 22.88
C MET A 79 -3.34 -6.08 23.43
N TYR A 80 -2.56 -6.64 24.35
CA TYR A 80 -2.91 -7.85 25.08
C TYR A 80 -2.90 -7.52 26.57
N ILE A 81 -4.00 -7.80 27.26
CA ILE A 81 -4.18 -7.44 28.66
C ILE A 81 -4.52 -8.69 29.48
N ASN A 82 -3.97 -8.75 30.69
CA ASN A 82 -4.30 -9.74 31.72
C ASN A 82 -4.69 -9.01 33.01
N LEU A 83 -5.94 -9.19 33.45
CA LEU A 83 -6.50 -8.50 34.62
C LEU A 83 -6.14 -9.25 35.90
N PRO A 84 -5.32 -8.68 36.81
CA PRO A 84 -5.07 -9.30 38.10
C PRO A 84 -6.32 -9.21 39.00
N ASN A 85 -6.46 -10.11 39.98
CA ASN A 85 -7.60 -10.11 40.92
C ASN A 85 -7.72 -8.82 41.76
N THR A 86 -6.67 -8.01 41.78
CA THR A 86 -6.59 -6.74 42.50
C THR A 86 -6.96 -5.53 41.65
N TYR A 87 -7.16 -5.69 40.34
CA TYR A 87 -7.68 -4.63 39.47
C TYR A 87 -9.22 -4.58 39.58
N PRO A 88 -9.85 -3.40 39.58
CA PRO A 88 -9.27 -2.05 39.51
C PRO A 88 -8.94 -1.40 40.86
N SER A 89 -9.20 -2.02 42.01
CA SER A 89 -9.01 -1.33 43.29
C SER A 89 -7.57 -1.00 43.68
N GLN A 90 -6.57 -1.81 43.29
CA GLN A 90 -5.20 -1.68 43.82
C GLN A 90 -4.09 -1.67 42.77
N LYS A 91 -4.20 -2.46 41.69
CA LYS A 91 -3.15 -2.56 40.67
C LYS A 91 -3.73 -2.39 39.27
N PRO A 92 -2.95 -1.85 38.31
CA PRO A 92 -3.37 -1.75 36.93
C PRO A 92 -3.50 -3.11 36.25
N PRO A 93 -4.14 -3.16 35.08
CA PRO A 93 -4.03 -4.30 34.18
C PRO A 93 -2.57 -4.56 33.78
N ASN A 94 -2.16 -5.82 33.71
CA ASN A 94 -0.89 -6.15 33.05
C ASN A 94 -1.10 -6.12 31.54
N PHE A 95 -0.26 -5.43 30.79
CA PHE A 95 -0.45 -5.32 29.34
C PHE A 95 0.85 -5.50 28.55
N TYR A 96 0.68 -5.88 27.29
CA TYR A 96 1.67 -5.80 26.23
C TYR A 96 1.07 -5.04 25.07
N ILE A 97 1.86 -4.19 24.42
CA ILE A 97 1.41 -3.38 23.29
C ILE A 97 2.35 -3.60 22.11
N SER A 98 1.79 -3.78 20.92
CA SER A 98 2.51 -3.97 19.68
C SER A 98 2.08 -2.98 18.62
N VAL A 99 3.04 -2.21 18.14
CA VAL A 99 2.85 -1.22 17.07
C VAL A 99 3.96 -1.43 16.06
N VAL A 100 3.61 -1.83 14.84
CA VAL A 100 4.59 -2.17 13.80
C VAL A 100 5.21 -0.95 13.14
N TRP A 101 4.57 0.21 13.25
CA TRP A 101 4.97 1.43 12.56
C TRP A 101 5.66 2.46 13.47
N LEU A 102 5.96 2.07 14.71
CA LEU A 102 6.67 2.89 15.70
C LEU A 102 7.99 2.26 16.11
N THR A 103 8.92 3.07 16.59
CA THR A 103 10.15 2.57 17.17
C THR A 103 9.88 1.95 18.56
N PRO A 104 10.75 1.04 19.05
CA PRO A 104 10.60 0.49 20.41
C PRO A 104 10.54 1.56 21.52
N TRP A 105 11.22 2.70 21.31
CA TRP A 105 11.25 3.82 22.26
C TRP A 105 9.92 4.57 22.28
N ASP A 106 9.32 4.84 21.13
CA ASP A 106 8.00 5.47 21.04
C ASP A 106 6.93 4.59 21.70
N ILE A 107 7.01 3.28 21.51
CA ILE A 107 6.12 2.33 22.18
C ILE A 107 6.37 2.34 23.70
N SER A 108 7.62 2.51 24.14
CA SER A 108 7.95 2.65 25.56
C SER A 108 7.36 3.93 26.16
N PHE A 109 7.37 5.05 25.42
CA PHE A 109 6.69 6.29 25.83
C PHE A 109 5.17 6.09 25.94
N ILE A 110 4.57 5.32 25.02
CA ILE A 110 3.15 4.94 25.16
C ILE A 110 2.94 4.13 26.44
N CYS A 111 3.78 3.13 26.74
CA CYS A 111 3.66 2.35 27.97
C CYS A 111 3.69 3.24 29.23
N GLN A 112 4.61 4.19 29.28
CA GLN A 112 4.69 5.17 30.37
C GLN A 112 3.44 6.03 30.46
N LYS A 113 2.92 6.49 29.31
CA LYS A 113 1.69 7.29 29.31
C LYS A 113 0.48 6.51 29.81
N LEU A 114 0.37 5.23 29.45
CA LEU A 114 -0.71 4.37 29.96
C LEU A 114 -0.61 4.16 31.48
N ASP A 115 0.60 4.05 32.02
CA ASP A 115 0.81 4.01 33.48
C ASP A 115 0.39 5.31 34.15
N GLU A 116 0.78 6.48 33.61
CA GLU A 116 0.34 7.78 34.12
C GLU A 116 -1.19 7.90 34.13
N MET A 117 -1.85 7.49 33.05
CA MET A 117 -3.31 7.52 32.96
C MET A 117 -3.97 6.60 33.99
N TRP A 118 -3.34 5.47 34.32
CA TRP A 118 -3.80 4.63 35.43
C TRP A 118 -3.62 5.33 36.78
N GLU A 119 -2.46 5.96 37.03
CA GLU A 119 -2.19 6.68 38.28
C GLU A 119 -3.22 7.81 38.52
N GLU A 120 -3.63 8.50 37.46
CA GLU A 120 -4.69 9.52 37.49
C GLU A 120 -6.10 8.94 37.76
N ASN A 121 -6.32 7.65 37.50
CA ASN A 121 -7.62 6.96 37.60
C ASN A 121 -7.61 5.81 38.62
N GLN A 122 -6.69 5.82 39.60
CA GLN A 122 -6.55 4.74 40.57
C GLN A 122 -7.88 4.41 41.27
N GLY A 123 -8.16 3.11 41.37
CA GLY A 123 -9.40 2.59 41.95
C GLY A 123 -10.55 2.43 40.93
N ASN A 124 -10.36 2.87 39.69
CA ASN A 124 -11.35 2.80 38.60
C ASN A 124 -10.90 1.94 37.42
N GLU A 125 -11.87 1.49 36.64
CA GLU A 125 -11.69 0.81 35.36
C GLU A 125 -11.02 1.77 34.35
N VAL A 126 -9.97 1.33 33.68
CA VAL A 126 -9.10 2.21 32.86
C VAL A 126 -9.02 1.79 31.39
N ILE A 127 -9.48 0.60 31.00
CA ILE A 127 -9.20 0.05 29.67
C ILE A 127 -9.84 0.94 28.60
N PHE A 128 -11.09 1.35 28.79
CA PHE A 128 -11.76 2.24 27.83
C PHE A 128 -11.03 3.59 27.68
N VAL A 129 -10.50 4.13 28.78
CA VAL A 129 -9.72 5.38 28.78
C VAL A 129 -8.43 5.21 27.97
N TRP A 130 -7.71 4.09 28.16
CA TRP A 130 -6.55 3.74 27.34
C TRP A 130 -6.89 3.60 25.85
N LEU A 131 -8.02 2.95 25.52
CA LEU A 131 -8.44 2.78 24.13
C LEU A 131 -8.71 4.10 23.43
N ASN A 132 -9.41 5.03 24.09
CA ASN A 132 -9.66 6.36 23.53
C ASN A 132 -8.36 7.11 23.25
N PHE A 133 -7.43 7.09 24.20
CA PHE A 133 -6.12 7.72 24.01
C PHE A 133 -5.35 7.11 22.81
N LEU A 134 -5.27 5.78 22.74
CA LEU A 134 -4.58 5.09 21.66
C LEU A 134 -5.25 5.30 20.30
N GLN A 135 -6.56 5.51 20.28
CA GLN A 135 -7.33 5.71 19.07
C GLN A 135 -7.27 7.15 18.57
N ASP A 136 -7.40 8.14 19.46
CA ASP A 136 -7.66 9.53 19.08
C ASP A 136 -6.49 10.48 19.37
N ASP A 137 -5.65 10.18 20.37
CA ASP A 137 -4.62 11.11 20.88
C ASP A 137 -3.18 10.68 20.62
N ILE A 138 -2.94 9.42 20.23
CA ILE A 138 -1.59 8.86 20.07
C ILE A 138 -0.69 9.67 19.13
N PHE A 139 -1.23 10.20 18.03
CA PHE A 139 -0.46 10.97 17.07
C PHE A 139 -0.04 12.33 17.63
N ASN A 140 -0.94 13.01 18.35
CA ASN A 140 -0.63 14.27 19.01
C ASN A 140 0.40 14.06 20.13
N PHE A 141 0.25 12.98 20.90
CA PHE A 141 1.18 12.61 21.96
C PHE A 141 2.59 12.35 21.43
N LEU A 142 2.72 11.63 20.31
CA LEU A 142 3.99 11.36 19.65
C LEU A 142 4.49 12.49 18.75
N ASN A 143 3.76 13.61 18.67
CA ASN A 143 4.08 14.74 17.79
C ASN A 143 4.19 14.33 16.30
N ILE A 144 3.35 13.39 15.87
CA ILE A 144 3.21 12.92 14.48
C ILE A 144 2.01 13.64 13.86
N HIS A 145 2.26 14.51 12.90
CA HIS A 145 1.20 15.31 12.26
C HIS A 145 1.01 14.99 10.78
N GLU A 146 2.05 15.21 9.98
CA GLU A 146 1.99 15.05 8.52
C GLU A 146 2.93 13.98 8.01
N THR A 147 3.96 13.64 8.80
CA THR A 147 5.03 12.74 8.38
C THR A 147 5.27 11.67 9.41
N LEU A 148 5.32 10.41 8.97
CA LEU A 148 5.75 9.27 9.77
C LEU A 148 7.17 8.88 9.35
N ASP A 149 8.14 9.12 10.23
CA ASP A 149 9.53 8.75 10.00
C ASP A 149 9.77 7.30 10.41
N ILE A 150 10.08 6.45 9.42
CA ILE A 150 10.40 5.05 9.60
C ILE A 150 11.88 4.75 9.34
N SER A 151 12.73 5.77 9.22
CA SER A 151 14.16 5.63 8.85
C SER A 151 14.88 4.68 9.78
N TYR A 152 14.64 4.80 11.09
CA TYR A 152 15.25 3.90 12.09
C TYR A 152 14.82 2.44 11.89
N LEU A 153 13.53 2.19 11.70
CA LEU A 153 13.01 0.83 11.46
C LEU A 153 13.53 0.25 10.13
N HIS A 154 13.60 1.08 9.10
CA HIS A 154 14.14 0.71 7.80
C HIS A 154 15.62 0.32 7.90
N LEU A 155 16.41 1.12 8.60
CA LEU A 155 17.84 0.91 8.84
C LEU A 155 18.12 -0.38 9.63
N ILE A 156 17.31 -0.67 10.66
CA ILE A 156 17.42 -1.94 11.40
C ILE A 156 17.26 -3.14 10.48
N HIS A 157 16.23 -3.11 9.61
CA HIS A 157 15.95 -4.20 8.70
C HIS A 157 17.06 -4.40 7.65
N THR A 158 17.63 -3.31 7.12
CA THR A 158 18.67 -3.37 6.08
C THR A 158 20.04 -3.77 6.62
N LEU A 159 20.46 -3.22 7.77
CA LEU A 159 21.79 -3.47 8.32
C LEU A 159 21.88 -4.76 9.14
N ARG A 160 20.77 -5.26 9.71
CA ARG A 160 20.73 -6.43 10.61
C ARG A 160 21.82 -6.39 11.69
N ASP A 161 22.10 -5.20 12.22
CA ASP A 161 23.18 -5.00 13.19
C ASP A 161 22.78 -5.50 14.59
N ASN A 162 23.65 -6.30 15.19
CA ASN A 162 23.50 -6.82 16.54
C ASN A 162 23.50 -5.72 17.61
N VAL A 163 24.13 -4.56 17.35
CA VAL A 163 24.13 -3.41 18.27
C VAL A 163 22.73 -2.80 18.37
N MET A 164 22.06 -2.60 17.24
CA MET A 164 20.69 -2.11 17.18
C MET A 164 19.71 -3.03 17.92
N LEU A 165 19.86 -4.34 17.77
CA LEU A 165 19.04 -5.32 18.51
C LEU A 165 19.25 -5.25 20.03
N ARG A 166 20.46 -4.90 20.50
CA ARG A 166 20.69 -4.67 21.94
C ARG A 166 20.03 -3.41 22.46
N LEU A 167 19.95 -2.35 21.66
CA LEU A 167 19.25 -1.13 22.05
C LEU A 167 17.74 -1.36 22.21
N VAL A 168 17.14 -2.24 21.40
CA VAL A 168 15.75 -2.70 21.59
C VAL A 168 15.57 -3.32 22.98
N GLN A 169 16.56 -4.04 23.52
CA GLN A 169 16.48 -4.67 24.84
C GLN A 169 16.42 -3.64 25.99
N LEU A 170 16.75 -2.38 25.74
CA LEU A 170 16.63 -1.29 26.71
C LEU A 170 15.22 -0.67 26.73
N SER A 171 14.36 -1.03 25.77
CA SER A 171 12.97 -0.58 25.73
C SER A 171 12.12 -1.25 26.80
N ASP A 172 10.95 -0.67 27.08
CA ASP A 172 10.00 -1.24 28.03
C ASP A 172 9.66 -2.70 27.64
N PRO A 173 9.73 -3.68 28.56
CA PRO A 173 9.47 -5.08 28.25
C PRO A 173 8.03 -5.34 27.74
N ARG A 174 7.10 -4.41 28.01
CA ARG A 174 5.72 -4.44 27.50
C ARG A 174 5.64 -3.99 26.03
N ALA A 175 6.64 -3.26 25.54
CA ALA A 175 6.71 -2.77 24.17
C ALA A 175 7.19 -3.86 23.21
N GLN A 176 6.26 -4.39 22.41
CA GLN A 176 6.51 -5.46 21.45
C GLN A 176 6.62 -4.91 20.04
N ASN A 177 7.85 -4.77 19.51
CA ASN A 177 8.05 -4.30 18.15
C ASN A 177 8.14 -5.46 17.15
N GLY A 178 7.03 -5.74 16.47
CA GLY A 178 6.97 -6.79 15.44
C GLY A 178 7.65 -6.43 14.11
N ALA A 179 8.11 -5.19 13.93
CA ALA A 179 8.65 -4.69 12.67
C ALA A 179 10.17 -4.80 12.53
N LEU A 180 10.90 -5.17 13.59
CA LEU A 180 12.37 -5.22 13.59
C LEU A 180 12.97 -6.15 12.51
N LEU A 181 12.18 -7.10 12.00
CA LEU A 181 12.60 -8.06 10.98
C LEU A 181 11.81 -7.92 9.67
N LEU A 182 11.03 -6.85 9.51
CA LEU A 182 10.16 -6.64 8.36
C LEU A 182 10.65 -5.46 7.52
N ASP A 183 10.48 -5.58 6.21
CA ASP A 183 10.52 -4.42 5.33
C ASP A 183 9.29 -3.55 5.61
N ILE A 184 9.44 -2.64 6.57
CA ILE A 184 8.36 -1.80 7.08
C ILE A 184 7.79 -0.89 5.99
N LYS A 185 8.64 -0.38 5.07
CA LYS A 185 8.21 0.44 3.93
C LYS A 185 7.23 -0.35 3.06
N ARG A 186 7.61 -1.55 2.64
CA ARG A 186 6.74 -2.41 1.83
C ARG A 186 5.48 -2.84 2.58
N LEU A 187 5.58 -3.11 3.88
CA LEU A 187 4.45 -3.47 4.72
C LEU A 187 3.40 -2.35 4.76
N LEU A 188 3.81 -1.11 5.02
CA LEU A 188 2.91 0.04 5.07
C LEU A 188 2.22 0.29 3.73
N ILE A 189 2.96 0.23 2.63
CA ILE A 189 2.40 0.43 1.28
C ILE A 189 1.38 -0.66 0.94
N SER A 190 1.72 -1.93 1.19
CA SER A 190 0.84 -3.06 0.89
C SER A 190 -0.42 -3.06 1.75
N TYR A 191 -0.29 -2.77 3.05
CA TYR A 191 -1.41 -2.65 3.96
C TYR A 191 -2.33 -1.49 3.55
N ASN A 192 -1.78 -0.32 3.25
CA ASN A 192 -2.54 0.84 2.79
C ASN A 192 -3.34 0.53 1.51
N LYS A 193 -2.70 -0.11 0.52
CA LYS A 193 -3.36 -0.54 -0.72
C LYS A 193 -4.48 -1.55 -0.46
N GLN A 194 -4.26 -2.50 0.46
CA GLN A 194 -5.26 -3.49 0.83
C GLN A 194 -6.47 -2.85 1.53
N GLN A 195 -6.24 -1.98 2.51
CA GLN A 195 -7.33 -1.32 3.24
C GLN A 195 -8.11 -0.35 2.35
N HIS A 196 -7.43 0.40 1.49
CA HIS A 196 -8.11 1.21 0.49
C HIS A 196 -9.05 0.37 -0.39
N LYS A 197 -8.61 -0.81 -0.84
CA LYS A 197 -9.46 -1.73 -1.62
C LYS A 197 -10.65 -2.27 -0.82
N VAL A 198 -10.44 -2.63 0.45
CA VAL A 198 -11.52 -3.08 1.34
C VAL A 198 -12.56 -1.97 1.52
N GLN A 199 -12.10 -0.75 1.82
CA GLN A 199 -12.97 0.40 2.01
C GLN A 199 -13.70 0.77 0.73
N PHE A 200 -13.02 0.72 -0.41
CA PHE A 200 -13.63 0.90 -1.73
C PHE A 200 -14.75 -0.11 -1.97
N HIS A 201 -14.52 -1.40 -1.73
CA HIS A 201 -15.56 -2.41 -1.95
C HIS A 201 -16.79 -2.29 -1.03
N LYS A 202 -16.63 -1.72 0.17
CA LYS A 202 -17.74 -1.50 1.12
C LYS A 202 -18.64 -0.32 0.75
N ASN A 203 -18.14 0.60 -0.08
CA ASN A 203 -18.85 1.83 -0.44
C ASN A 203 -19.52 1.76 -1.81
N VAL A 204 -20.36 2.76 -2.10
CA VAL A 204 -21.00 2.98 -3.40
C VAL A 204 -20.43 4.22 -4.06
N TYR A 205 -20.31 4.20 -5.39
CA TYR A 205 -19.74 5.30 -6.16
C TYR A 205 -20.53 5.56 -7.43
N PRO A 206 -20.70 6.84 -7.82
CA PRO A 206 -21.34 7.20 -9.08
C PRO A 206 -20.38 6.94 -10.26
N CYS A 207 -20.88 6.30 -11.32
CA CYS A 207 -20.10 6.14 -12.53
C CYS A 207 -20.12 7.42 -13.39
N CYS A 208 -18.95 7.92 -13.82
CA CYS A 208 -18.88 9.12 -14.67
C CYS A 208 -19.38 8.93 -16.12
N ILE A 209 -19.78 7.73 -16.53
CA ILE A 209 -20.29 7.44 -17.89
C ILE A 209 -21.81 7.28 -17.88
N CYS A 210 -22.33 6.35 -17.07
CA CYS A 210 -23.78 6.09 -17.01
C CYS A 210 -24.50 6.88 -15.91
N PHE A 211 -23.77 7.54 -15.00
CA PHE A 211 -24.30 8.27 -13.85
C PHE A 211 -25.10 7.42 -12.85
N GLU A 212 -24.98 6.09 -12.92
CA GLU A 212 -25.59 5.17 -11.95
C GLU A 212 -24.66 4.93 -10.76
N GLU A 213 -25.25 4.72 -9.59
CA GLU A 213 -24.54 4.29 -8.39
C GLU A 213 -24.21 2.81 -8.48
N CYS A 214 -22.94 2.49 -8.32
CA CYS A 214 -22.43 1.13 -8.39
C CYS A 214 -21.70 0.79 -7.08
N ALA A 215 -21.96 -0.40 -6.54
CA ALA A 215 -21.17 -0.92 -5.43
C ALA A 215 -19.69 -1.01 -5.84
N GLY A 216 -18.75 -0.70 -4.93
CA GLY A 216 -17.33 -0.69 -5.23
C GLY A 216 -16.80 -2.01 -5.81
N LEU A 217 -17.44 -3.15 -5.46
CA LEU A 217 -17.16 -4.47 -6.07
C LEU A 217 -17.39 -4.51 -7.59
N ASN A 218 -18.34 -3.71 -8.09
CA ASN A 218 -18.71 -3.58 -9.50
C ASN A 218 -18.09 -2.33 -10.14
N CYS A 219 -17.25 -1.59 -9.41
CA CYS A 219 -16.53 -0.42 -9.89
C CYS A 219 -15.06 -0.73 -10.15
N ILE A 220 -14.41 0.16 -10.89
CA ILE A 220 -12.96 0.27 -10.99
C ILE A 220 -12.55 1.72 -10.71
N GLU A 221 -11.52 1.90 -9.90
CA GLU A 221 -10.80 3.17 -9.74
C GLU A 221 -9.54 3.10 -10.60
N LEU A 222 -9.39 4.01 -11.57
CA LEU A 222 -8.24 4.01 -12.47
C LEU A 222 -6.96 4.38 -11.73
N GLU A 223 -5.89 3.60 -11.90
CA GLU A 223 -4.64 3.77 -11.16
C GLU A 223 -4.03 5.16 -11.37
N ASN A 224 -4.05 5.61 -12.63
CA ASN A 224 -3.37 6.84 -13.03
C ASN A 224 -4.13 8.11 -12.70
N CYS A 225 -5.46 8.11 -12.55
CA CYS A 225 -6.26 9.34 -12.37
C CYS A 225 -7.27 9.31 -11.22
N LYS A 226 -7.48 8.16 -10.58
CA LYS A 226 -8.43 7.96 -9.47
C LYS A 226 -9.90 8.20 -9.82
N HIS A 227 -10.24 8.36 -11.10
CA HIS A 227 -11.63 8.39 -11.54
C HIS A 227 -12.27 7.01 -11.43
N ILE A 228 -13.53 6.99 -11.02
CA ILE A 228 -14.29 5.78 -10.71
C ILE A 228 -15.36 5.53 -11.76
N TYR A 229 -15.48 4.28 -12.20
CA TYR A 229 -16.45 3.88 -13.19
C TYR A 229 -17.04 2.50 -12.90
N CYS A 230 -18.23 2.25 -13.42
CA CYS A 230 -18.79 0.91 -13.47
C CYS A 230 -17.94 0.02 -14.39
N LYS A 231 -17.67 -1.23 -13.99
CA LYS A 231 -16.85 -2.16 -14.77
C LYS A 231 -17.38 -2.37 -16.18
N SER A 232 -18.70 -2.53 -16.34
CA SER A 232 -19.33 -2.73 -17.65
C SER A 232 -19.18 -1.53 -18.59
N CYS A 233 -19.15 -0.31 -18.03
CA CYS A 233 -18.93 0.93 -18.76
C CYS A 233 -17.50 0.98 -19.31
N MET A 234 -16.52 0.68 -18.44
CA MET A 234 -15.11 0.71 -18.81
C MET A 234 -14.72 -0.43 -19.74
N GLU A 235 -15.29 -1.63 -19.56
CA GLU A 235 -15.10 -2.74 -20.49
C GLU A 235 -15.55 -2.34 -21.91
N LYS A 236 -16.73 -1.75 -22.06
CA LYS A 236 -17.22 -1.28 -23.38
C LYS A 236 -16.29 -0.22 -23.96
N HIS A 237 -15.88 0.77 -23.16
CA HIS A 237 -14.95 1.82 -23.59
C HIS A 237 -13.64 1.23 -24.10
N ILE A 238 -12.98 0.39 -23.30
CA ILE A 238 -11.70 -0.23 -23.66
C ILE A 238 -11.85 -1.12 -24.90
N ARG A 239 -12.90 -1.95 -24.96
CA ARG A 239 -13.17 -2.83 -26.12
C ARG A 239 -13.29 -2.04 -27.41
N ILE A 240 -14.10 -0.98 -27.43
CA ILE A 240 -14.27 -0.14 -28.62
C ILE A 240 -12.92 0.47 -29.03
N ASN A 241 -12.14 1.00 -28.07
CA ASN A 241 -10.85 1.59 -28.39
C ASN A 241 -9.82 0.58 -28.95
N ILE A 242 -9.81 -0.66 -28.46
CA ILE A 242 -8.95 -1.72 -28.99
C ILE A 242 -9.38 -2.13 -30.41
N ILE A 243 -10.69 -2.29 -30.64
CA ILE A 243 -11.24 -2.67 -31.96
C ILE A 243 -10.95 -1.59 -33.01
N GLU A 244 -11.12 -0.31 -32.64
CA GLU A 244 -10.81 0.84 -33.49
C GLU A 244 -9.30 1.12 -33.60
N ARG A 245 -8.44 0.29 -32.98
CA ARG A 245 -6.98 0.38 -32.99
C ARG A 245 -6.46 1.77 -32.57
N ILE A 246 -7.10 2.37 -31.56
CA ILE A 246 -6.70 3.68 -31.03
C ILE A 246 -5.36 3.54 -30.29
N ASN A 247 -4.39 4.40 -30.63
CA ASN A 247 -3.02 4.31 -30.15
C ASN A 247 -2.86 4.53 -28.63
N ALA A 248 -3.75 5.30 -28.00
CA ALA A 248 -3.71 5.55 -26.56
C ALA A 248 -5.13 5.59 -26.01
N ILE A 249 -5.45 4.64 -25.13
CA ILE A 249 -6.75 4.59 -24.45
C ILE A 249 -6.71 5.57 -23.28
N LEU A 250 -7.47 6.65 -23.38
CA LEU A 250 -7.53 7.71 -22.37
C LEU A 250 -8.71 7.53 -21.42
N CYS A 251 -8.58 8.17 -20.25
CA CYS A 251 -9.68 8.34 -19.30
C CYS A 251 -10.89 9.03 -19.98
N PRO A 252 -12.12 8.48 -19.84
CA PRO A 252 -13.33 9.08 -20.41
C PRO A 252 -13.71 10.47 -19.86
N THR A 253 -13.22 10.86 -18.68
CA THR A 253 -13.49 12.20 -18.11
C THR A 253 -12.95 13.32 -19.00
N ILE A 254 -13.80 14.30 -19.31
CA ILE A 254 -13.55 15.41 -20.26
C ILE A 254 -12.21 16.13 -20.01
N ASP A 255 -11.88 16.43 -18.76
CA ASP A 255 -10.66 17.18 -18.40
C ASP A 255 -9.46 16.26 -18.05
N CYS A 256 -9.59 14.95 -18.26
CA CYS A 256 -8.57 13.98 -17.90
C CYS A 256 -7.86 13.40 -19.12
N LYS A 257 -6.61 13.81 -19.33
CA LYS A 257 -5.74 13.30 -20.41
C LYS A 257 -4.87 12.10 -20.00
N ARG A 258 -5.13 11.51 -18.83
CA ARG A 258 -4.30 10.39 -18.33
C ARG A 258 -4.66 9.11 -19.09
N LYS A 259 -3.64 8.40 -19.57
CA LYS A 259 -3.78 7.07 -20.18
C LYS A 259 -4.26 6.07 -19.13
N ILE A 260 -5.11 5.13 -19.51
CA ILE A 260 -5.47 3.98 -18.67
C ILE A 260 -4.23 3.09 -18.49
N SER A 261 -4.01 2.55 -17.29
CA SER A 261 -2.85 1.69 -17.03
C SER A 261 -3.00 0.33 -17.71
N ASP A 262 -1.88 -0.30 -18.06
CA ASP A 262 -1.90 -1.63 -18.69
C ASP A 262 -2.52 -2.69 -17.74
N ASN A 263 -2.35 -2.51 -16.42
CA ASN A 263 -2.94 -3.37 -15.41
C ASN A 263 -4.48 -3.23 -15.36
N ASP A 264 -5.00 -2.01 -15.50
CA ASP A 264 -6.45 -1.76 -15.58
C ASP A 264 -7.05 -2.39 -16.85
N VAL A 265 -6.37 -2.25 -18.01
CA VAL A 265 -6.79 -2.89 -19.27
C VAL A 265 -6.80 -4.41 -19.14
N LYS A 266 -5.73 -4.99 -18.57
CA LYS A 266 -5.63 -6.44 -18.34
C LYS A 266 -6.73 -6.96 -17.42
N THR A 267 -7.07 -6.19 -16.39
CA THR A 267 -8.09 -6.56 -15.41
C THR A 267 -9.50 -6.54 -16.01
N LEU A 268 -9.81 -5.55 -16.86
CA LEU A 268 -11.13 -5.38 -17.45
C LEU A 268 -11.36 -6.22 -18.71
N CYS A 269 -10.34 -6.35 -19.58
CA CYS A 269 -10.47 -7.00 -20.88
C CYS A 269 -9.33 -8.00 -21.13
N PRO A 270 -9.22 -9.08 -20.31
CA PRO A 270 -8.13 -10.05 -20.43
C PRO A 270 -8.12 -10.78 -21.78
N ASP A 271 -9.28 -10.95 -22.40
CA ASP A 271 -9.45 -11.60 -23.71
C ASP A 271 -8.88 -10.77 -24.88
N LEU A 272 -8.87 -9.44 -24.75
CA LEU A 272 -8.33 -8.52 -25.77
C LEU A 272 -6.93 -8.02 -25.42
N PHE A 273 -6.37 -8.41 -24.27
CA PHE A 273 -5.10 -7.88 -23.78
C PHE A 273 -3.94 -8.12 -24.75
N PHE A 274 -3.90 -9.28 -25.43
CA PHE A 274 -2.89 -9.55 -26.45
C PHE A 274 -2.95 -8.58 -27.64
N GLN A 275 -4.17 -8.24 -28.10
CA GLN A 275 -4.35 -7.25 -29.18
C GLN A 275 -3.93 -5.85 -28.72
N TYR A 276 -4.23 -5.51 -27.46
CA TYR A 276 -3.75 -4.28 -26.85
C TYR A 276 -2.22 -4.21 -26.81
N GLU A 277 -1.55 -5.27 -26.36
CA GLU A 277 -0.08 -5.35 -26.36
C GLU A 277 0.52 -5.22 -27.76
N GLU A 278 -0.10 -5.83 -28.78
CA GLU A 278 0.32 -5.69 -30.17
C GLU A 278 0.21 -4.23 -30.67
N ILE A 279 -0.89 -3.55 -30.34
CA ILE A 279 -1.08 -2.13 -30.67
C ILE A 279 -0.04 -1.28 -29.95
N MET A 280 0.19 -1.49 -28.65
CA MET A 280 1.19 -0.74 -27.87
C MET A 280 2.60 -0.94 -28.40
N LEU A 281 2.97 -2.18 -28.76
CA LEU A 281 4.26 -2.49 -29.35
C LEU A 281 4.43 -1.76 -30.69
N ARG A 282 3.43 -1.84 -31.57
CA ARG A 282 3.48 -1.14 -32.87
C ARG A 282 3.61 0.36 -32.71
N VAL A 283 2.80 0.98 -31.85
CA VAL A 283 2.86 2.43 -31.57
C VAL A 283 4.24 2.83 -31.05
N THR A 284 4.80 2.04 -30.13
CA THR A 284 6.15 2.30 -29.59
C THR A 284 7.21 2.24 -30.68
N LEU A 285 7.18 1.20 -31.52
CA LEU A 285 8.12 1.03 -32.63
C LEU A 285 7.98 2.15 -33.68
N ASP A 286 6.76 2.61 -33.97
CA ASP A 286 6.50 3.70 -34.91
C ASP A 286 7.03 5.06 -34.42
N THR A 287 7.21 5.23 -33.10
CA THR A 287 7.76 6.46 -32.52
C THR A 287 9.29 6.49 -32.47
N MET A 288 9.96 5.38 -32.77
CA MET A 288 11.42 5.28 -32.73
C MET A 288 12.05 5.68 -34.07
N ASP A 289 12.91 6.70 -34.06
CA ASP A 289 13.57 7.24 -35.27
C ASP A 289 14.55 6.27 -35.93
N ASP A 290 15.00 5.25 -35.19
CA ASP A 290 15.91 4.20 -35.65
C ASP A 290 15.18 2.95 -36.13
N VAL A 291 13.85 2.91 -36.10
CA VAL A 291 13.08 1.76 -36.57
C VAL A 291 12.53 2.00 -37.97
N VAL A 292 12.80 1.05 -38.88
CA VAL A 292 12.24 1.02 -40.24
C VAL A 292 11.62 -0.34 -40.55
N TYR A 293 10.45 -0.35 -41.17
CA TYR A 293 9.75 -1.59 -41.50
C TYR A 293 10.24 -2.20 -42.81
N CYS A 294 10.41 -3.52 -42.84
CA CYS A 294 10.73 -4.25 -44.06
C CYS A 294 9.65 -3.98 -45.14
N PRO A 295 10.01 -3.50 -46.34
CA PRO A 295 9.03 -3.12 -47.36
C PRO A 295 8.38 -4.33 -48.05
N LYS A 296 8.87 -5.55 -47.78
CA LYS A 296 8.24 -6.77 -48.28
C LYS A 296 6.90 -6.95 -47.58
N ILE A 297 5.80 -6.86 -48.34
CA ILE A 297 4.41 -6.90 -47.85
C ILE A 297 4.16 -8.14 -46.98
N SER A 298 4.73 -9.28 -47.35
CA SER A 298 4.59 -10.53 -46.59
C SER A 298 5.45 -10.60 -45.32
N CYS A 299 6.29 -9.59 -45.04
CA CYS A 299 7.20 -9.59 -43.90
C CYS A 299 6.92 -8.44 -42.95
N GLN A 300 6.99 -7.19 -43.42
CA GLN A 300 6.77 -5.96 -42.62
C GLN A 300 7.43 -5.97 -41.23
N TYR A 301 8.53 -6.69 -41.07
CA TYR A 301 9.20 -6.81 -39.78
C TYR A 301 9.93 -5.50 -39.43
N PRO A 302 9.83 -4.99 -38.20
CA PRO A 302 10.54 -3.80 -37.74
C PRO A 302 12.05 -4.08 -37.66
N VAL A 303 12.87 -3.23 -38.30
CA VAL A 303 14.33 -3.36 -38.36
C VAL A 303 14.95 -2.13 -37.69
N ILE A 304 15.83 -2.36 -36.72
CA ILE A 304 16.61 -1.31 -36.06
C ILE A 304 17.78 -0.93 -36.98
N ARG A 305 17.92 0.35 -37.29
CA ARG A 305 19.00 0.91 -38.12
C ARG A 305 20.12 1.45 -37.23
N ASN A 306 21.36 1.19 -37.61
CA ASN A 306 22.49 1.90 -37.02
C ASN A 306 22.62 3.30 -37.65
N PRO A 307 23.16 4.29 -36.93
CA PRO A 307 23.43 5.61 -37.48
C PRO A 307 24.32 5.51 -38.73
N GLY A 308 23.85 6.01 -39.88
CA GLY A 308 24.56 5.95 -41.16
C GLY A 308 24.32 4.68 -41.99
N ASP A 309 23.49 3.74 -41.53
CA ASP A 309 23.10 2.57 -42.32
C ASP A 309 21.89 2.88 -43.22
N ASP A 310 22.19 3.20 -44.48
CA ASP A 310 21.17 3.47 -45.50
C ASP A 310 20.57 2.20 -46.13
N ALA A 311 21.08 1.01 -45.80
CA ALA A 311 20.70 -0.25 -46.42
C ALA A 311 20.61 -1.43 -45.43
N PRO A 312 19.70 -1.36 -44.44
CA PRO A 312 19.56 -2.41 -43.44
C PRO A 312 19.07 -3.72 -44.06
N ILE A 313 19.49 -4.83 -43.44
CA ILE A 313 19.09 -6.19 -43.82
C ILE A 313 18.05 -6.70 -42.82
N CYS A 314 16.86 -7.05 -43.30
CA CYS A 314 15.83 -7.61 -42.44
C CYS A 314 16.30 -8.95 -41.82
N PRO A 315 16.26 -9.13 -40.48
CA PRO A 315 16.78 -10.34 -39.84
C PRO A 315 15.93 -11.58 -40.15
N ILE A 316 14.63 -11.41 -40.43
CA ILE A 316 13.68 -12.48 -40.73
C ILE A 316 13.78 -12.96 -42.17
N CYS A 317 13.53 -12.06 -43.14
CA CYS A 317 13.45 -12.46 -44.55
C CYS A 317 14.73 -12.21 -45.35
N LYS A 318 15.79 -11.70 -44.69
CA LYS A 318 17.10 -11.35 -45.29
C LYS A 318 17.02 -10.36 -46.45
N TYR A 319 15.91 -9.63 -46.56
CA TYR A 319 15.71 -8.61 -47.59
C TYR A 319 16.52 -7.36 -47.26
N CYS A 320 17.43 -6.98 -48.17
CA CYS A 320 18.22 -5.75 -48.10
C CYS A 320 17.52 -4.64 -48.90
N PHE A 321 17.28 -3.49 -48.26
CA PHE A 321 16.51 -2.41 -48.86
C PHE A 321 17.06 -1.04 -48.48
N CYS A 322 16.90 -0.07 -49.38
CA CYS A 322 17.25 1.31 -49.09
C CYS A 322 16.17 1.96 -48.20
N VAL A 323 16.58 2.62 -47.12
CA VAL A 323 15.66 3.30 -46.17
C VAL A 323 14.88 4.45 -46.82
N TYR A 324 15.46 5.11 -47.83
CA TYR A 324 14.82 6.26 -48.50
C TYR A 324 13.83 5.84 -49.58
N CYS A 325 14.21 4.90 -50.46
CA CYS A 325 13.38 4.53 -51.62
C CYS A 325 12.59 3.24 -51.45
N ARG A 326 12.77 2.51 -50.33
CA ARG A 326 12.10 1.25 -49.97
C ARG A 326 12.18 0.13 -51.04
N LYS A 327 13.12 0.24 -51.99
CA LYS A 327 13.38 -0.75 -53.05
C LYS A 327 14.57 -1.65 -52.69
N VAL A 328 14.63 -2.83 -53.31
CA VAL A 328 15.78 -3.75 -53.22
C VAL A 328 17.05 -2.97 -53.54
N ARG A 329 18.02 -3.01 -52.64
CA ARG A 329 19.38 -2.65 -52.97
C ARG A 329 20.10 -3.95 -53.28
N CYS A 330 20.20 -4.30 -54.56
CA CYS A 330 21.12 -5.36 -54.95
C CYS A 330 22.52 -4.83 -54.66
N ILE A 331 23.22 -5.44 -53.70
CA ILE A 331 24.68 -5.37 -53.60
C ILE A 331 25.24 -6.19 -54.79
N SER A 332 24.93 -5.78 -56.02
CA SER A 332 25.84 -6.04 -57.12
C SER A 332 26.93 -5.01 -56.97
N ILE A 333 28.03 -5.43 -56.31
CA ILE A 333 29.42 -4.93 -56.33
C ILE A 333 30.04 -5.13 -54.93
N PHE A 334 30.42 -6.39 -54.64
CA PHE A 334 31.74 -6.65 -54.06
C PHE A 334 32.73 -6.47 -55.21
N LYS A 335 33.09 -5.23 -55.56
CA LYS A 335 34.16 -4.92 -56.52
C LYS A 335 34.54 -3.44 -56.49
N ARG A 336 35.41 -3.08 -55.54
CA ARG A 336 36.55 -2.17 -55.64
C ARG A 336 37.17 -2.13 -54.25
N ILE A 337 38.20 -2.96 -54.07
CA ILE A 337 39.61 -2.56 -53.82
C ILE A 337 39.72 -1.89 -52.46
#